data_AF-A9D7K7-F1
#
_entry.id   AF-A9D7K7-F1
#
_cell.length_a   1.000
_cell.length_b   1.000
_cell.length_c   1.000
_cell.angle_alpha   90.00
_cell.angle_beta   90.00
_cell.angle_gamma   90.00
#
_symmetry.space_group_name_H-M   'P 1'
#
loop_
_entity.id
_entity.type
_entity.pdbx_description
1 polymer ?
#
loop_
_entity_poly.entity_id
_entity_poly.type
_entity_poly.pdbx_seq_one_letter_code
_entity_poly.pdbx_strand_id
1 'polypeptide(L)'
;MTEDASAQYKRHRFPAEVIAHAVWLYYRFPLSLRDVEDLLAERGIEVSFQTVAEWARKFGLKFARQLRRRSGGNFADKWHLDEMVVSIKGKKYWLWRAVDANGYVLDALLQSRRNKGAALRLMRKLLKSQGVTPRVMVTDKLRSYSAAKRQLMPGIEHRSHKGLNNRVENSHLPVRRRERRMMRFKSARQCQRFVSTHGQIANLFHLHRKHMTATDHRQLRAHASTTWREIALSFKA
;
A
#
# COMPACT_ATOMS: atom_id res chain seq x y z
N MET A 1 5.13 11.25 -35.45
CA MET A 1 6.27 11.70 -34.64
C MET A 1 5.90 13.02 -34.00
N THR A 2 5.54 12.99 -32.72
CA THR A 2 5.45 14.18 -31.87
C THR A 2 6.25 13.84 -30.64
N GLU A 3 7.42 14.45 -30.51
CA GLU A 3 8.20 14.45 -29.27
C GLU A 3 7.33 15.10 -28.19
N ASP A 4 6.62 14.27 -27.44
CA ASP A 4 5.97 14.70 -26.21
C ASP A 4 7.11 14.99 -25.24
N ALA A 5 7.37 16.26 -24.97
CA ALA A 5 8.48 16.70 -24.13
C ALA A 5 8.46 15.90 -22.83
N SER A 6 9.41 14.98 -22.66
CA SER A 6 9.35 14.01 -21.57
C SER A 6 9.30 14.77 -20.26
N ALA A 7 8.20 14.63 -19.51
CA ALA A 7 8.07 15.30 -18.22
C ALA A 7 9.31 14.99 -17.37
N GLN A 8 9.92 15.99 -16.74
CA GLN A 8 11.14 15.82 -15.95
C GLN A 8 10.90 16.28 -14.52
N TYR A 9 11.29 15.47 -13.54
CA TYR A 9 11.28 15.92 -12.16
C TYR A 9 12.45 16.86 -11.90
N LYS A 10 12.21 18.00 -11.24
CA LYS A 10 13.24 18.97 -10.85
C LYS A 10 14.48 18.29 -10.26
N ARG A 11 15.68 18.63 -10.77
CA ARG A 11 16.98 18.11 -10.33
C ARG A 11 17.12 16.59 -10.44
N HIS A 12 16.59 15.98 -11.50
CA HIS A 12 16.88 14.58 -11.84
C HIS A 12 17.31 14.47 -13.29
N ARG A 13 18.38 13.72 -13.53
CA ARG A 13 18.90 13.43 -14.87
C ARG A 13 17.92 12.62 -15.72
N PHE A 14 17.19 11.70 -15.10
CA PHE A 14 16.29 10.79 -15.82
C PHE A 14 14.88 11.39 -16.00
N PRO A 15 14.21 11.10 -17.14
CA PRO A 15 12.81 11.47 -17.34
C PRO A 15 11.91 10.98 -16.21
N ALA A 16 10.84 11.73 -15.93
CA ALA A 16 9.86 11.39 -14.91
C ALA A 16 9.21 10.03 -15.18
N GLU A 17 9.06 9.65 -16.45
CA GLU A 17 8.53 8.36 -16.88
C GLU A 17 9.40 7.18 -16.43
N VAL A 18 10.72 7.28 -16.63
CA VAL A 18 11.68 6.24 -16.19
C VAL A 18 11.62 6.09 -14.67
N ILE A 19 11.66 7.21 -13.95
CA ILE A 19 11.60 7.23 -12.49
C ILE A 19 10.26 6.66 -12.01
N ALA A 20 9.14 7.08 -12.62
CA ALA A 20 7.81 6.58 -12.30
C ALA A 20 7.72 5.07 -12.56
N HIS A 21 8.26 4.59 -13.67
CA HIS A 21 8.28 3.18 -14.01
C HIS A 21 9.08 2.36 -12.99
N ALA A 22 10.26 2.82 -12.59
CA ALA A 22 11.07 2.17 -11.56
C ALA A 22 10.33 2.08 -10.20
N VAL A 23 9.68 3.18 -9.78
CA VAL A 23 8.89 3.19 -8.54
C VAL A 23 7.67 2.26 -8.65
N TRP A 24 7.02 2.23 -9.82
CA TRP A 24 5.92 1.32 -10.09
C TRP A 24 6.36 -0.13 -9.98
N LEU A 25 7.43 -0.53 -10.68
CA LEU A 25 7.98 -1.88 -10.63
C LEU A 25 8.27 -2.31 -9.19
N TYR A 26 8.98 -1.46 -8.44
CA TYR A 26 9.37 -1.75 -7.06
C TYR A 26 8.20 -1.97 -6.11
N TYR A 27 7.14 -1.17 -6.20
CA TYR A 27 5.99 -1.28 -5.29
C TYR A 27 4.88 -2.21 -5.77
N ARG A 28 4.75 -2.44 -7.09
CA ARG A 28 3.68 -3.27 -7.68
C ARG A 28 4.01 -4.76 -7.71
N PHE A 29 5.28 -5.11 -7.91
CA PHE A 29 5.71 -6.49 -8.07
C PHE A 29 6.59 -6.94 -6.90
N PRO A 30 6.74 -8.24 -6.66
CA PRO A 30 7.62 -8.76 -5.62
C PRO A 30 9.11 -8.72 -6.03
N LEU A 31 9.60 -7.59 -6.53
CA LEU A 31 10.97 -7.36 -7.03
C LEU A 31 11.92 -6.76 -5.99
N SER A 32 13.15 -7.26 -5.91
CA SER A 32 14.23 -6.59 -5.18
C SER A 32 14.60 -5.27 -5.88
N LEU A 33 15.38 -4.41 -5.21
CA LEU A 33 15.88 -3.18 -5.87
C LEU A 33 16.85 -3.51 -7.02
N ARG A 34 17.62 -4.60 -6.88
CA ARG A 34 18.53 -5.11 -7.91
C ARG A 34 17.75 -5.67 -9.09
N ASP A 35 16.67 -6.40 -8.84
CA ASP A 35 15.79 -6.89 -9.91
C ASP A 35 15.23 -5.72 -10.76
N VAL A 36 14.94 -4.57 -10.14
CA VAL A 36 14.48 -3.37 -10.86
C VAL A 36 15.62 -2.71 -11.64
N GLU A 37 16.84 -2.68 -11.08
CA GLU A 37 18.06 -2.24 -11.79
C GLU A 37 18.29 -3.10 -13.04
N ASP A 38 18.27 -4.43 -12.92
CA ASP A 38 18.47 -5.36 -14.04
C ASP A 38 17.39 -5.17 -15.13
N LEU A 39 16.12 -5.01 -14.73
CA LEU A 39 15.01 -4.76 -15.66
C LEU A 39 15.09 -3.40 -16.38
N LEU A 40 15.76 -2.41 -15.78
CA LEU A 40 16.01 -1.13 -16.43
C LEU A 40 17.23 -1.22 -17.37
N ALA A 41 18.27 -1.94 -16.96
CA ALA A 41 19.46 -2.18 -17.78
C ALA A 41 19.13 -2.93 -19.08
N GLU A 42 18.21 -3.91 -19.04
CA GLU A 42 17.69 -4.61 -20.23
C GLU A 42 17.07 -3.65 -21.27
N ARG A 43 16.61 -2.48 -20.83
CA ARG A 43 16.05 -1.42 -21.69
C ARG A 43 17.05 -0.31 -22.02
N GLY A 44 18.33 -0.51 -21.74
CA GLY A 44 19.39 0.48 -21.96
C GLY A 44 19.40 1.63 -20.95
N ILE A 45 18.73 1.47 -19.80
CA ILE A 45 18.68 2.50 -18.74
C ILE A 45 19.64 2.09 -17.62
N GLU A 46 20.86 2.64 -17.67
CA GLU A 46 21.90 2.36 -16.69
C GLU A 46 21.71 3.16 -15.40
N VAL A 47 21.28 2.48 -14.34
CA VAL A 47 21.14 3.04 -12.98
C VAL A 47 21.50 2.03 -11.92
N SER A 48 22.03 2.50 -10.79
CA SER A 48 22.28 1.63 -9.64
C SER A 48 21.00 1.28 -8.87
N PHE A 49 20.95 0.14 -8.17
CA PHE A 49 19.85 -0.14 -7.23
C PHE A 49 19.71 0.94 -6.13
N GLN A 50 20.79 1.63 -5.76
CA GLN A 50 20.73 2.76 -4.81
C GLN A 50 19.90 3.90 -5.39
N THR A 51 20.10 4.22 -6.67
CA THR A 51 19.31 5.22 -7.40
C THR A 51 17.82 4.87 -7.39
N VAL A 52 17.48 3.60 -7.68
CA VAL A 52 16.10 3.11 -7.59
C VAL A 52 15.55 3.26 -6.16
N ALA A 53 16.35 2.96 -5.14
CA ALA A 53 15.95 3.09 -3.74
C ALA A 53 15.66 4.55 -3.34
N GLU A 54 16.46 5.48 -3.85
CA GLU A 54 16.26 6.91 -3.65
C GLU A 54 15.01 7.43 -4.33
N TRP A 55 14.76 7.02 -5.58
CA TRP A 55 13.53 7.33 -6.29
C TRP A 55 12.30 6.80 -5.54
N ALA A 56 12.30 5.52 -5.14
CA ALA A 56 11.22 4.93 -4.37
C ALA A 56 10.99 5.67 -3.05
N ARG A 57 12.06 6.08 -2.35
CA ARG A 57 11.98 6.86 -1.11
C ARG A 57 11.41 8.27 -1.34
N LYS A 58 11.85 8.96 -2.39
CA LYS A 58 11.54 10.37 -2.66
C LYS A 58 10.13 10.54 -3.24
N PHE A 59 9.75 9.66 -4.17
CA PHE A 59 8.52 9.79 -4.94
C PHE A 59 7.41 8.86 -4.46
N GLY A 60 7.74 7.67 -3.96
CA GLY A 60 6.73 6.66 -3.60
C GLY A 60 5.65 7.19 -2.65
N LEU A 61 6.05 7.89 -1.58
CA LEU A 61 5.06 8.46 -0.65
C LEU A 61 4.24 9.61 -1.27
N LYS A 62 4.81 10.38 -2.19
CA LYS A 62 4.09 11.45 -2.89
C LYS A 62 2.99 10.85 -3.78
N PHE A 63 3.34 9.82 -4.55
CA PHE A 63 2.39 9.10 -5.40
C PHE A 63 1.29 8.45 -4.56
N ALA A 64 1.66 7.76 -3.47
CA ALA A 64 0.70 7.13 -2.57
C ALA A 64 -0.28 8.14 -1.93
N ARG A 65 0.17 9.36 -1.60
CA ARG A 65 -0.70 10.42 -1.07
C ARG A 65 -1.70 10.91 -2.10
N GLN A 66 -1.27 11.12 -3.35
CA GLN A 66 -2.16 11.52 -4.43
C GLN A 66 -3.19 10.43 -4.75
N LEU A 67 -2.74 9.16 -4.80
CA LEU A 67 -3.64 8.01 -4.96
C LEU A 67 -4.69 7.95 -3.84
N ARG A 68 -4.25 8.12 -2.59
CA ARG A 68 -5.17 8.15 -1.45
C ARG A 68 -6.20 9.26 -1.56
N ARG A 69 -5.78 10.47 -1.98
CA ARG A 69 -6.68 11.61 -2.17
C ARG A 69 -7.72 11.34 -3.25
N ARG A 70 -7.31 10.76 -4.39
CA ARG A 70 -8.24 10.40 -5.48
C ARG A 70 -9.16 9.23 -5.13
N SER A 71 -8.75 8.37 -4.19
CA SER A 71 -9.56 7.22 -3.74
C SER A 71 -10.49 7.54 -2.55
N GLY A 72 -10.44 8.77 -2.03
CA GLY A 72 -11.26 9.17 -0.88
C GLY A 72 -12.75 9.02 -1.20
N GLY A 73 -13.50 8.37 -0.30
CA GLY A 73 -14.93 8.13 -0.46
C GLY A 73 -15.30 6.86 -1.26
N ASN A 74 -14.35 6.19 -1.90
CA ASN A 74 -14.64 5.05 -2.79
C ASN A 74 -14.45 3.66 -2.14
N PHE A 75 -14.16 3.60 -0.84
CA PHE A 75 -13.97 2.33 -0.14
C PHE A 75 -15.26 1.86 0.53
N ALA A 76 -15.42 0.53 0.65
CA ALA A 76 -16.59 -0.04 1.31
C ALA A 76 -16.65 0.31 2.81
N ASP A 77 -17.89 0.41 3.32
CA ASP A 77 -18.21 0.77 4.70
C ASP A 77 -17.98 -0.36 5.73
N LYS A 78 -17.61 -1.56 5.27
CA LYS A 78 -17.24 -2.71 6.09
C LYS A 78 -15.72 -2.84 6.13
N TRP A 79 -15.15 -2.70 7.32
CA TRP A 79 -13.70 -2.72 7.53
C TRP A 79 -13.27 -4.01 8.23
N HIS A 80 -12.20 -4.63 7.72
CA HIS A 80 -11.54 -5.78 8.31
C HIS A 80 -10.18 -5.36 8.87
N LEU A 81 -9.95 -5.57 10.17
CA LEU A 81 -8.72 -5.19 10.85
C LEU A 81 -8.05 -6.42 11.46
N ASP A 82 -6.75 -6.55 11.26
CA ASP A 82 -5.95 -7.60 11.84
C ASP A 82 -4.48 -7.18 11.93
N GLU A 83 -3.68 -7.96 12.63
CA GLU A 83 -2.27 -7.75 12.78
C GLU A 83 -1.45 -8.98 12.37
N MET A 84 -0.28 -8.72 11.79
CA MET A 84 0.71 -9.75 11.52
C MET A 84 2.02 -9.43 12.22
N VAL A 85 2.71 -10.48 12.67
CA VAL A 85 4.06 -10.35 13.23
C VAL A 85 5.06 -10.09 12.09
N VAL A 86 5.94 -9.11 12.30
CA VAL A 86 7.09 -8.79 11.46
C VAL A 86 8.35 -8.84 12.32
N SER A 87 9.39 -9.54 11.88
CA SER A 87 10.66 -9.63 12.61
C SER A 87 11.69 -8.68 12.00
N ILE A 88 12.24 -7.78 12.80
CA ILE A 88 13.21 -6.77 12.36
C ILE A 88 14.42 -6.85 13.29
N LYS A 89 15.58 -7.25 12.76
CA LYS A 89 16.83 -7.45 13.52
C LYS A 89 16.60 -8.28 14.80
N GLY A 90 15.88 -9.41 14.67
CA GLY A 90 15.57 -10.33 15.78
C GLY A 90 14.46 -9.85 16.74
N LYS A 91 13.99 -8.61 16.64
CA LYS A 91 12.91 -8.08 17.48
C LYS A 91 11.55 -8.24 16.80
N LYS A 92 10.54 -8.64 17.58
CA LYS A 92 9.15 -8.78 17.12
C LYS A 92 8.47 -7.40 17.06
N TYR A 93 7.77 -7.15 15.97
CA TYR A 93 6.86 -6.03 15.76
C TYR A 93 5.51 -6.54 15.26
N TRP A 94 4.48 -5.72 15.41
CA TRP A 94 3.13 -5.98 14.92
C TRP A 94 2.77 -4.97 13.86
N LEU A 95 2.52 -5.46 12.65
CA LEU A 95 1.96 -4.67 11.56
C LEU A 95 0.44 -4.77 11.64
N TRP A 96 -0.18 -3.72 12.16
CA TRP A 96 -1.62 -3.55 12.22
C TRP A 96 -2.10 -3.06 10.86
N ARG A 97 -3.12 -3.70 10.30
CA ARG A 97 -3.59 -3.45 8.94
C ARG A 97 -5.11 -3.40 8.90
N ALA A 98 -5.62 -2.56 8.03
CA ALA A 98 -7.04 -2.45 7.75
C ALA A 98 -7.30 -2.50 6.25
N VAL A 99 -8.31 -3.25 5.87
CA VAL A 99 -8.82 -3.33 4.50
C VAL A 99 -10.33 -3.20 4.49
N ASP A 100 -10.90 -2.81 3.36
CA ASP A 100 -12.35 -2.81 3.17
C ASP A 100 -12.87 -4.20 2.75
N ALA A 101 -14.18 -4.32 2.53
CA ALA A 101 -14.82 -5.57 2.10
C ALA A 101 -14.32 -6.11 0.75
N ASN A 102 -13.86 -5.22 -0.13
CA ASN A 102 -13.32 -5.57 -1.45
C ASN A 102 -11.86 -6.03 -1.34
N GLY A 103 -11.15 -5.61 -0.30
CA GLY A 103 -9.75 -5.97 -0.04
C GLY A 103 -8.78 -4.84 -0.34
N TYR A 104 -9.27 -3.63 -0.60
CA TYR A 104 -8.46 -2.45 -0.70
C TYR A 104 -7.89 -2.07 0.66
N VAL A 105 -6.61 -1.72 0.67
CA VAL A 105 -5.88 -1.33 1.88
C VAL A 105 -6.25 0.08 2.29
N LEU A 106 -6.93 0.21 3.41
CA LEU A 106 -7.29 1.50 4.00
C LEU A 106 -6.07 2.12 4.68
N ASP A 107 -5.43 1.36 5.58
CA ASP A 107 -4.20 1.80 6.23
C ASP A 107 -3.39 0.65 6.84
N ALA A 108 -2.13 0.95 7.17
CA ALA A 108 -1.21 0.08 7.88
C ALA A 108 -0.32 0.85 8.87
N LEU A 109 -0.09 0.26 10.04
CA LEU A 109 0.68 0.83 11.13
C LEU A 109 1.54 -0.23 11.81
N LEU A 110 2.86 -0.05 11.78
CA LEU A 110 3.80 -0.88 12.51
C LEU A 110 3.94 -0.37 13.94
N GLN A 111 3.86 -1.27 14.92
CA GLN A 111 4.00 -0.98 16.34
C GLN A 111 4.90 -2.02 17.01
N SER A 112 5.60 -1.62 18.07
CA SER A 112 6.41 -2.52 18.89
C SER A 112 5.58 -3.26 19.96
N ARG A 113 4.28 -3.01 20.06
CA ARG A 113 3.38 -3.63 21.06
C ARG A 113 2.07 -4.09 20.41
N ARG A 114 1.52 -5.19 20.91
CA ARG A 114 0.19 -5.73 20.57
C ARG A 114 -0.82 -5.39 21.68
N ASN A 115 -1.32 -4.16 21.72
CA ASN A 115 -2.18 -3.69 22.82
C ASN A 115 -3.27 -2.69 22.38
N LYS A 116 -4.14 -2.30 23.32
CA LYS A 116 -5.20 -1.29 23.11
C LYS A 116 -4.66 0.02 22.55
N GLY A 117 -3.50 0.49 23.04
CA GLY A 117 -2.90 1.74 22.57
C GLY A 117 -2.55 1.70 21.08
N ALA A 118 -1.97 0.59 20.61
CA ALA A 118 -1.69 0.38 19.20
C ALA A 118 -2.98 0.29 18.35
N ALA A 119 -4.00 -0.42 18.82
CA ALA A 119 -5.31 -0.49 18.16
C ALA A 119 -5.97 0.89 18.03
N LEU A 120 -5.98 1.70 19.10
CA LEU A 120 -6.48 3.08 19.09
C LEU A 120 -5.75 3.95 18.06
N ARG A 121 -4.42 3.81 17.96
CA ARG A 121 -3.63 4.57 16.98
C ARG A 121 -4.02 4.22 15.54
N LEU A 122 -4.19 2.93 15.23
CA LEU A 122 -4.65 2.51 13.91
C LEU A 122 -6.06 3.06 13.64
N MET A 123 -7.01 2.86 14.56
CA MET A 123 -8.40 3.29 14.37
C MET A 123 -8.54 4.80 14.21
N ARG A 124 -7.85 5.61 15.02
CA ARG A 124 -7.83 7.08 14.85
C ARG A 124 -7.25 7.49 13.49
N LYS A 125 -6.18 6.82 13.06
CA LYS A 125 -5.58 7.06 11.76
C LYS A 125 -6.57 6.75 10.63
N LEU A 126 -7.28 5.62 10.74
CA LEU A 126 -8.31 5.21 9.77
C LEU A 126 -9.43 6.24 9.69
N LEU A 127 -10.08 6.55 10.81
CA LEU A 127 -11.16 7.53 10.88
C LEU A 127 -10.76 8.87 10.28
N LYS A 128 -9.58 9.39 10.65
CA LYS A 128 -9.05 10.63 10.08
C LYS A 128 -8.82 10.54 8.57
N SER A 129 -8.28 9.42 8.09
CA SER A 129 -7.93 9.23 6.69
C SER A 129 -9.13 8.99 5.77
N GLN A 130 -10.17 8.33 6.29
CA GLN A 130 -11.36 7.96 5.52
C GLN A 130 -12.46 9.03 5.65
N GLY A 131 -12.44 9.83 6.72
CA GLY A 131 -13.44 10.87 6.97
C GLY A 131 -14.83 10.33 7.37
N VAL A 132 -14.97 9.01 7.47
CA VAL A 132 -16.23 8.32 7.77
C VAL A 132 -16.01 7.22 8.80
N THR A 133 -17.06 6.91 9.56
CA THR A 133 -17.13 5.70 10.40
C THR A 133 -17.65 4.51 9.58
N PRO A 134 -17.07 3.31 9.76
CA PRO A 134 -17.59 2.12 9.12
C PRO A 134 -18.94 1.72 9.71
N ARG A 135 -19.79 1.09 8.90
CA ARG A 135 -21.01 0.44 9.38
C ARG A 135 -20.68 -0.82 10.19
N VAL A 136 -19.70 -1.60 9.72
CA VAL A 136 -19.28 -2.86 10.36
C VAL A 136 -17.77 -2.92 10.48
N MET A 137 -17.29 -3.28 11.67
CA MET A 137 -15.89 -3.65 11.88
C MET A 137 -15.79 -5.16 12.12
N VAL A 138 -14.87 -5.80 11.40
CA VAL A 138 -14.56 -7.23 11.54
C VAL A 138 -13.11 -7.35 12.03
N THR A 139 -12.89 -8.13 13.08
CA THR A 139 -11.54 -8.40 13.60
C THR A 139 -11.41 -9.84 14.03
N ASP A 140 -10.19 -10.30 14.28
CA ASP A 140 -9.98 -11.51 15.09
C ASP A 140 -10.36 -11.26 16.56
N LYS A 141 -10.23 -12.28 17.42
CA LYS A 141 -10.59 -12.27 18.84
C LYS A 141 -9.67 -11.45 19.75
N LEU A 142 -8.80 -10.60 19.20
CA LEU A 142 -7.92 -9.76 20.01
C LEU A 142 -8.74 -8.68 20.77
N ARG A 143 -8.83 -8.82 22.10
CA ARG A 143 -9.57 -7.91 23.00
C ARG A 143 -9.20 -6.43 22.86
N SER A 144 -7.99 -6.13 22.37
CA SER A 144 -7.53 -4.76 22.12
C SER A 144 -8.43 -4.00 21.13
N TYR A 145 -8.97 -4.68 20.11
CA TYR A 145 -9.89 -4.05 19.16
C TYR A 145 -11.22 -3.69 19.82
N SER A 146 -11.85 -4.61 20.55
CA SER A 146 -13.10 -4.33 21.26
C SER A 146 -12.95 -3.18 22.26
N ALA A 147 -11.83 -3.14 22.99
CA ALA A 147 -11.55 -2.06 23.94
C ALA A 147 -11.32 -0.71 23.25
N ALA A 148 -10.68 -0.69 22.07
CA ALA A 148 -10.49 0.52 21.28
C ALA A 148 -11.80 0.99 20.62
N LYS A 149 -12.61 0.06 20.10
CA LYS A 149 -13.93 0.31 19.51
C LYS A 149 -14.88 0.97 20.49
N ARG A 150 -15.01 0.44 21.71
CA ARG A 150 -15.88 1.06 22.74
C ARG A 150 -15.56 2.52 23.00
N GLN A 151 -14.29 2.91 22.85
CA GLN A 151 -13.83 4.27 23.08
C GLN A 151 -14.02 5.21 21.87
N LEU A 152 -13.81 4.72 20.65
CA LEU A 152 -13.81 5.57 19.45
C LEU A 152 -15.12 5.51 18.65
N MET A 153 -15.80 4.36 18.69
CA MET A 153 -16.93 4.05 17.82
C MET A 153 -17.92 3.12 18.57
N PRO A 154 -18.52 3.55 19.69
CA PRO A 154 -19.36 2.68 20.50
C PRO A 154 -20.59 2.15 19.76
N GLY A 155 -21.13 2.88 18.78
CA GLY A 155 -22.34 2.51 18.05
C GLY A 155 -22.16 1.55 16.86
N ILE A 156 -20.92 1.24 16.42
CA ILE A 156 -20.74 0.40 15.22
C ILE A 156 -20.95 -1.08 15.53
N GLU A 157 -21.40 -1.85 14.53
CA GLU A 157 -21.45 -3.31 14.64
C GLU A 157 -20.01 -3.87 14.67
N HIS A 158 -19.68 -4.71 15.66
CA HIS A 158 -18.39 -5.40 15.74
C HIS A 158 -18.58 -6.90 15.66
N ARG A 159 -18.02 -7.53 14.61
CA ARG A 159 -18.01 -8.99 14.45
C ARG A 159 -16.61 -9.53 14.72
N SER A 160 -16.49 -10.38 15.74
CA SER A 160 -15.24 -11.09 16.05
C SER A 160 -15.39 -12.57 15.71
N HIS A 161 -15.13 -12.94 14.45
CA HIS A 161 -15.24 -14.33 13.99
C HIS A 161 -14.10 -14.68 13.05
N LYS A 162 -13.38 -15.78 13.33
CA LYS A 162 -12.19 -16.22 12.58
C LYS A 162 -12.47 -16.33 11.07
N GLY A 163 -13.57 -16.98 10.68
CA GLY A 163 -13.91 -17.14 9.26
C GLY A 163 -14.25 -15.85 8.50
N LEU A 164 -14.63 -14.78 9.19
CA LEU A 164 -14.95 -13.48 8.55
C LEU A 164 -13.68 -12.63 8.32
N ASN A 165 -12.54 -13.04 8.88
CA ASN A 165 -11.29 -12.27 8.84
C ASN A 165 -10.40 -12.61 7.63
N ASN A 166 -10.77 -13.63 6.84
CA ASN A 166 -10.02 -14.08 5.66
C ASN A 166 -9.60 -12.94 4.71
N ARG A 167 -10.41 -11.87 4.61
CA ARG A 167 -10.13 -10.72 3.75
C ARG A 167 -8.83 -10.01 4.15
N VAL A 168 -8.69 -9.67 5.43
CA VAL A 168 -7.49 -8.98 5.93
C VAL A 168 -6.30 -9.93 6.05
N GLU A 169 -6.52 -11.20 6.38
CA GLU A 169 -5.47 -12.23 6.39
C GLU A 169 -4.84 -12.40 5.00
N ASN A 170 -5.66 -12.51 3.96
CA ASN A 170 -5.17 -12.57 2.57
C ASN A 170 -4.40 -11.30 2.17
N SER A 171 -4.78 -10.15 2.74
CA SER A 171 -4.08 -8.89 2.49
C SER A 171 -2.66 -8.84 3.06
N HIS A 172 -2.30 -9.75 3.97
CA HIS A 172 -0.93 -9.91 4.48
C HIS A 172 0.01 -10.55 3.44
N LEU A 173 -0.51 -11.38 2.54
CA LEU A 173 0.32 -12.18 1.61
C LEU A 173 1.22 -11.33 0.71
N PRO A 174 0.77 -10.23 0.09
CA PRO A 174 1.66 -9.37 -0.70
C PRO A 174 2.83 -8.81 0.12
N VAL A 175 2.56 -8.37 1.36
CA VAL A 175 3.61 -7.85 2.26
C VAL A 175 4.58 -8.96 2.67
N ARG A 176 4.09 -10.18 2.95
CA ARG A 176 4.96 -11.33 3.26
C ARG A 176 5.86 -11.73 2.09
N ARG A 177 5.32 -11.76 0.86
CA ARG A 177 6.13 -12.02 -0.35
C ARG A 177 7.25 -10.99 -0.49
N ARG A 178 6.92 -9.71 -0.28
CA ARG A 178 7.89 -8.60 -0.28
C ARG A 178 8.94 -8.73 0.81
N GLU A 179 8.53 -9.01 2.05
CA GLU A 179 9.43 -9.20 3.19
C GLU A 179 10.45 -10.32 2.92
N ARG A 180 10.01 -11.45 2.36
CA ARG A 180 10.88 -12.57 2.00
C ARG A 180 11.88 -12.19 0.90
N ARG A 181 11.42 -11.60 -0.22
CA ARG A 181 12.32 -11.17 -1.31
C ARG A 181 13.36 -10.16 -0.85
N MET A 182 13.00 -9.28 0.09
CA MET A 182 13.91 -8.26 0.64
C MET A 182 14.85 -8.79 1.73
N MET A 183 14.82 -10.08 2.06
CA MET A 183 15.53 -10.66 3.21
C MET A 183 15.24 -9.90 4.51
N ARG A 184 13.95 -9.67 4.76
CA ARG A 184 13.37 -8.92 5.89
C ARG A 184 13.71 -7.43 5.88
N PHE A 185 12.86 -6.65 6.56
CA PHE A 185 13.11 -5.24 6.77
C PHE A 185 14.30 -5.02 7.72
N LYS A 186 15.12 -4.01 7.43
CA LYS A 186 16.31 -3.66 8.23
C LYS A 186 16.00 -2.71 9.39
N SER A 187 14.88 -1.99 9.34
CA SER A 187 14.41 -1.13 10.43
C SER A 187 12.89 -0.94 10.45
N ALA A 188 12.34 -0.59 11.62
CA ALA A 188 10.92 -0.27 11.77
C ALA A 188 10.50 0.91 10.88
N ARG A 189 11.35 1.95 10.75
CA ARG A 189 11.12 3.09 9.87
C ARG A 189 11.06 2.69 8.39
N GLN A 190 11.92 1.77 7.95
CA GLN A 190 11.89 1.23 6.59
C GLN A 190 10.58 0.48 6.33
N CYS A 191 10.19 -0.41 7.24
CA CYS A 191 8.95 -1.19 7.13
C CYS A 191 7.71 -0.27 7.11
N GLN A 192 7.58 0.67 8.05
CA GLN A 192 6.46 1.61 8.09
C GLN A 192 6.35 2.43 6.80
N ARG A 193 7.48 2.94 6.30
CA ARG A 193 7.52 3.69 5.03
C ARG A 193 7.08 2.82 3.86
N PHE A 194 7.55 1.58 3.80
CA PHE A 194 7.17 0.64 2.75
C PHE A 194 5.66 0.39 2.76
N VAL A 195 5.08 -0.02 3.89
CA VAL A 195 3.65 -0.37 3.97
C VAL A 195 2.72 0.83 3.74
N SER A 196 3.17 2.04 4.08
CA SER A 196 2.40 3.29 3.83
C SER A 196 2.26 3.60 2.34
N THR A 197 3.25 3.19 1.53
CA THR A 197 3.27 3.42 0.08
C THR A 197 2.69 2.22 -0.68
N HIS A 198 3.20 1.03 -0.37
CA HIS A 198 2.87 -0.22 -1.06
C HIS A 198 1.36 -0.47 -1.11
N GLY A 199 0.64 -0.26 0.01
CA GLY A 199 -0.82 -0.47 0.03
C GLY A 199 -1.57 0.40 -0.98
N GLN A 200 -1.23 1.68 -1.07
CA GLN A 200 -1.93 2.63 -1.94
C GLN A 200 -1.63 2.38 -3.41
N ILE A 201 -0.38 2.07 -3.76
CA ILE A 201 -0.01 1.70 -5.13
C ILE A 201 -0.64 0.36 -5.51
N ALA A 202 -0.63 -0.63 -4.60
CA ALA A 202 -1.25 -1.93 -4.85
C ALA A 202 -2.77 -1.81 -5.08
N ASN A 203 -3.46 -0.94 -4.34
CA ASN A 203 -4.90 -0.69 -4.52
C ASN A 203 -5.24 -0.29 -5.96
N LEU A 204 -4.48 0.62 -6.57
CA LEU A 204 -4.73 1.07 -7.94
C LEU A 204 -4.76 -0.08 -8.96
N PHE A 205 -3.96 -1.11 -8.72
CA PHE A 205 -3.84 -2.27 -9.59
C PHE A 205 -4.50 -3.53 -9.00
N HIS A 206 -5.33 -3.38 -7.97
CA HIS A 206 -6.12 -4.47 -7.39
C HIS A 206 -7.37 -4.68 -8.26
N LEU A 207 -7.17 -5.33 -9.41
CA LEU A 207 -8.23 -5.62 -10.37
C LEU A 207 -8.81 -7.01 -10.09
N HIS A 208 -10.06 -7.06 -9.65
CA HIS A 208 -10.76 -8.31 -9.36
C HIS A 208 -11.05 -9.07 -10.66
N ARG A 209 -10.24 -10.07 -10.96
CA ARG A 209 -10.37 -10.82 -12.22
C ARG A 209 -11.53 -11.83 -12.24
N LYS A 210 -12.14 -12.11 -11.08
CA LYS A 210 -13.24 -13.07 -10.99
C LYS A 210 -14.49 -12.45 -11.64
N HIS A 211 -15.07 -13.15 -12.60
CA HIS A 211 -16.29 -12.75 -13.33
C HIS A 211 -16.13 -11.56 -14.30
N MET A 212 -14.91 -11.30 -14.80
CA MET A 212 -14.67 -10.27 -15.82
C MET A 212 -14.25 -10.88 -17.15
N THR A 213 -14.68 -10.28 -18.26
CA THR A 213 -14.16 -10.66 -19.58
C THR A 213 -12.70 -10.21 -19.74
N ALA A 214 -12.00 -10.78 -20.73
CA ALA A 214 -10.65 -10.33 -21.08
C ALA A 214 -10.61 -8.86 -21.54
N THR A 215 -11.70 -8.36 -22.13
CA THR A 215 -11.82 -6.98 -22.58
C THR A 215 -11.98 -6.02 -21.41
N ASP A 216 -12.89 -6.30 -20.47
CA ASP A 216 -13.08 -5.46 -19.28
C ASP A 216 -11.79 -5.39 -18.46
N HIS A 217 -11.09 -6.52 -18.31
CA HIS A 217 -9.83 -6.55 -17.59
C HIS A 217 -8.72 -5.73 -18.28
N ARG A 218 -8.68 -5.70 -19.62
CA ARG A 218 -7.75 -4.84 -20.38
C ARG A 218 -8.10 -3.36 -20.20
N GLN A 219 -9.38 -3.01 -20.24
CA GLN A 219 -9.84 -1.64 -20.03
C GLN A 219 -9.52 -1.14 -18.62
N LEU A 220 -9.82 -1.92 -17.58
CA LEU A 220 -9.46 -1.57 -16.20
C LEU A 220 -7.95 -1.40 -16.01
N ARG A 221 -7.15 -2.27 -16.64
CA ARG A 221 -5.69 -2.15 -16.60
C ARG A 221 -5.22 -0.88 -17.30
N ALA A 222 -5.77 -0.54 -18.45
CA ALA A 222 -5.45 0.69 -19.17
C ALA A 222 -5.82 1.92 -18.31
N HIS A 223 -7.00 1.93 -17.70
CA HIS A 223 -7.43 2.99 -16.80
C HIS A 223 -6.50 3.16 -15.58
N ALA A 224 -6.11 2.06 -14.94
CA ALA A 224 -5.15 2.07 -13.83
C ALA A 224 -3.77 2.62 -14.27
N SER A 225 -3.29 2.23 -15.45
CA SER A 225 -2.03 2.71 -16.02
C SER A 225 -2.08 4.21 -16.38
N THR A 226 -3.21 4.70 -16.91
CA THR A 226 -3.41 6.12 -17.18
C THR A 226 -3.45 6.93 -15.88
N THR A 227 -4.21 6.49 -14.88
CA THR A 227 -4.25 7.12 -13.56
C THR A 227 -2.86 7.18 -12.90
N TRP A 228 -2.08 6.10 -13.02
CA TRP A 228 -0.70 6.07 -12.54
C TRP A 228 0.17 7.11 -13.24
N ARG A 229 0.12 7.19 -14.58
CA ARG A 229 0.88 8.17 -15.36
C ARG A 229 0.49 9.59 -15.02
N GLU A 230 -0.80 9.92 -14.98
CA GLU A 230 -1.27 11.24 -14.58
C GLU A 230 -0.71 11.65 -13.21
N ILE A 231 -0.80 10.77 -12.21
CA ILE A 231 -0.29 11.08 -10.87
C ILE A 231 1.22 11.23 -10.90
N ALA A 232 1.94 10.28 -11.47
CA ALA A 232 3.39 10.30 -11.44
C ALA A 232 3.95 11.50 -12.22
N LEU A 233 3.42 11.78 -13.41
CA LEU A 233 3.92 12.83 -14.29
C LEU A 233 3.37 14.24 -13.95
N SER A 234 2.31 14.35 -13.13
CA SER A 234 1.78 15.65 -12.70
C SER A 234 2.71 16.47 -11.80
N PHE A 235 3.79 15.89 -11.26
CA PHE A 235 4.76 16.63 -10.45
C PHE A 235 5.70 17.41 -11.36
N LYS A 236 5.33 18.65 -11.68
CA LYS A 236 6.16 19.54 -12.51
C LYS A 236 7.51 19.90 -11.84
N ALA A 237 8.45 20.17 -12.74
CA ALA A 237 9.81 20.71 -12.55
C ALA A 237 9.86 22.02 -11.75
#